data_AF-A0AAW0WQU9-F1
#
_entry.id   AF-A0AAW0WQU9-F1
#
_cell.length_a   1.000
_cell.length_b   1.000
_cell.length_c   1.000
_cell.angle_alpha   90.00
_cell.angle_beta   90.00
_cell.angle_gamma   90.00
#
_symmetry.space_group_name_H-M   'P 1'
#
loop_
_entity.id
_entity.type
_entity.pdbx_description
1 polymer ?
#
loop_
_entity_poly.entity_id
_entity_poly.type
_entity_poly.pdbx_seq_one_letter_code
_entity_poly.pdbx_strand_id
1 'polypeptide(L)'
;MEREQLTGIARDRDHGLGSMAEFVSLVARINASSSHLGKDDKFQLFVCLAARSHLLPRILLPLQRSPITSHMYDESSFLRDPQLVRDLINVLSALNEFEIILESSLTRGID
;
A
#
# COMPACT_ATOMS: atom_id res chain seq x y z
N MET A 1 6.47 19.30 29.45
CA MET A 1 6.48 19.42 27.97
C MET A 1 7.04 18.17 27.28
N GLU A 2 7.46 17.11 27.98
CA GLU A 2 8.02 15.88 27.37
C GLU A 2 7.05 14.68 27.31
N ARG A 3 5.89 14.76 27.97
CA ARG A 3 4.94 13.62 28.04
C ARG A 3 3.98 13.51 26.84
N GLU A 4 3.81 14.57 26.07
CA GLU A 4 2.94 14.58 24.87
C GLU A 4 3.65 14.07 23.60
N GLN A 5 4.99 14.02 23.58
CA GLN A 5 5.73 13.46 22.43
C GLN A 5 5.78 11.92 22.45
N LEU A 6 5.78 11.27 23.62
CA LEU A 6 5.81 9.80 23.71
C LEU A 6 4.51 9.13 23.23
N THR A 7 3.36 9.77 23.41
CA THR A 7 2.06 9.23 22.98
C THR A 7 1.84 9.35 21.48
N GLY A 8 2.40 10.36 20.82
CA GLY A 8 2.40 10.50 19.36
C GLY A 8 3.18 9.39 18.66
N ILE A 9 4.38 9.04 19.18
CA ILE A 9 5.25 8.01 18.60
C ILE A 9 4.71 6.59 18.81
N ALA A 10 3.94 6.35 19.89
CA ALA A 10 3.26 5.07 20.12
C ALA A 10 2.05 4.89 19.19
N ARG A 11 1.24 5.94 18.99
CA ARG A 11 0.11 5.93 18.05
C ARG A 11 0.56 5.71 16.61
N ASP A 12 1.62 6.38 16.18
CA ASP A 12 2.11 6.28 14.79
C ASP A 12 2.63 4.86 14.45
N ARG A 13 3.26 4.18 15.41
CA ARG A 13 3.70 2.78 15.26
C ARG A 13 2.53 1.78 15.20
N ASP A 14 1.47 2.03 15.95
CA ASP A 14 0.27 1.17 15.98
C ASP A 14 -0.52 1.26 14.67
N HIS A 15 -0.64 2.47 14.10
CA HIS A 15 -1.24 2.69 12.78
C HIS A 15 -0.41 2.05 11.66
N GLY A 16 0.92 2.10 11.77
CA GLY A 16 1.84 1.46 10.83
C GLY A 16 1.69 -0.07 10.80
N LEU A 17 1.62 -0.72 11.95
CA LEU A 17 1.47 -2.18 12.03
C LEU A 17 0.09 -2.66 11.55
N GLY A 18 -0.98 -1.94 11.88
CA GLY A 18 -2.33 -2.21 11.36
C GLY A 18 -2.38 -2.16 9.83
N SER A 19 -1.78 -1.13 9.24
CA SER A 19 -1.75 -0.97 7.78
C SER A 19 -0.98 -2.07 7.04
N MET A 20 0.07 -2.61 7.67
CA MET A 20 0.86 -3.71 7.08
C MET A 20 0.11 -5.04 7.15
N ALA A 21 -0.63 -5.30 8.22
CA ALA A 21 -1.47 -6.49 8.34
C ALA A 21 -2.61 -6.46 7.30
N GLU A 22 -3.26 -5.30 7.13
CA GLU A 22 -4.28 -5.07 6.10
C GLU A 22 -3.74 -5.32 4.70
N PHE A 23 -2.53 -4.81 4.40
CA PHE A 23 -1.87 -5.04 3.12
C PHE A 23 -1.56 -6.52 2.87
N VAL A 24 -0.97 -7.23 3.84
CA VAL A 24 -0.65 -8.66 3.70
C VAL A 24 -1.92 -9.48 3.50
N SER A 25 -2.97 -9.17 4.26
CA SER A 25 -4.28 -9.81 4.12
C SER A 25 -4.88 -9.59 2.72
N LEU A 26 -4.81 -8.37 2.20
CA LEU A 26 -5.27 -8.04 0.85
C LEU A 26 -4.52 -8.85 -0.23
N VAL A 27 -3.18 -8.89 -0.16
CA VAL A 27 -2.36 -9.66 -1.11
C VAL A 27 -2.65 -11.15 -1.02
N ALA A 28 -2.84 -11.69 0.19
CA ALA A 28 -3.18 -13.09 0.39
C ALA A 28 -4.56 -13.43 -0.23
N ARG A 29 -5.57 -12.58 -0.02
CA ARG A 29 -6.91 -12.74 -0.63
C ARG A 29 -6.85 -12.71 -2.15
N ILE A 30 -6.13 -11.75 -2.73
CA ILE A 30 -5.92 -11.69 -4.18
C ILE A 30 -5.29 -12.98 -4.68
N ASN A 31 -4.18 -13.42 -4.08
CA ASN A 31 -3.48 -14.61 -4.53
C ASN A 31 -4.32 -15.89 -4.42
N ALA A 32 -5.19 -16.01 -3.40
CA ALA A 32 -6.08 -17.14 -3.21
C ALA A 32 -7.24 -17.17 -4.22
N SER A 33 -7.87 -16.02 -4.46
CA SER A 33 -9.12 -15.96 -5.24
C SER A 33 -8.92 -15.76 -6.74
N SER A 34 -7.71 -15.39 -7.17
CA SER A 34 -7.40 -15.08 -8.57
C SER A 34 -6.33 -16.00 -9.18
N SER A 35 -6.36 -17.28 -8.86
CA SER A 35 -5.40 -18.28 -9.37
C SER A 35 -5.32 -18.34 -10.91
N HIS A 36 -6.38 -17.95 -11.61
CA HIS A 36 -6.48 -17.87 -13.06
C HIS A 36 -5.92 -16.59 -13.67
N LEU A 37 -5.64 -15.56 -12.86
CA LEU A 37 -5.13 -14.27 -13.33
C LEU A 37 -3.59 -14.27 -13.44
N GLY A 38 -3.09 -13.53 -14.43
CA GLY A 38 -1.67 -13.26 -14.60
C GLY A 38 -1.11 -12.36 -13.50
N LYS A 39 0.22 -12.20 -13.44
CA LYS A 39 0.87 -11.31 -12.47
C LYS A 39 0.41 -9.85 -12.63
N ASP A 40 0.26 -9.39 -13.87
CA ASP A 40 -0.14 -8.02 -14.18
C ASP A 40 -1.60 -7.77 -13.80
N ASP A 41 -2.50 -8.70 -14.13
CA ASP A 41 -3.91 -8.63 -13.74
C ASP A 41 -4.07 -8.61 -12.21
N LYS A 42 -3.29 -9.44 -11.51
CA LYS A 42 -3.25 -9.44 -10.04
C LYS A 42 -2.75 -8.12 -9.48
N PHE A 43 -1.74 -7.52 -10.11
CA PHE A 43 -1.22 -6.22 -9.72
C PHE A 43 -2.25 -5.10 -9.96
N GLN A 44 -2.93 -5.10 -11.10
CA GLN A 44 -4.01 -4.14 -11.38
C GLN A 44 -5.15 -4.26 -10.36
N LEU A 45 -5.58 -5.48 -10.06
CA LEU A 45 -6.60 -5.74 -9.05
C LEU A 45 -6.14 -5.27 -7.66
N PHE A 46 -4.88 -5.54 -7.31
CA PHE A 46 -4.26 -5.03 -6.09
C PHE A 46 -4.33 -3.50 -6.02
N VAL A 47 -3.96 -2.78 -7.08
CA VAL A 47 -3.99 -1.32 -7.11
C VAL A 47 -5.42 -0.79 -6.88
N CYS A 48 -6.41 -1.35 -7.56
CA CYS A 48 -7.81 -0.94 -7.39
C CYS A 48 -8.31 -1.14 -5.95
N LEU A 49 -8.06 -2.31 -5.37
CA LEU A 49 -8.51 -2.65 -4.02
C LEU A 49 -7.76 -1.85 -2.96
N ALA A 50 -6.45 -1.67 -3.12
CA ALA A 50 -5.63 -0.88 -2.21
C ALA A 50 -6.00 0.61 -2.28
N ALA A 51 -6.42 1.12 -3.45
CA ALA A 51 -6.94 2.48 -3.58
C ALA A 51 -8.23 2.65 -2.80
N ARG A 52 -9.19 1.72 -2.97
CA ARG A 52 -10.47 1.69 -2.23
C ARG A 52 -10.27 1.61 -0.72
N SER A 53 -9.27 0.88 -0.25
CA SER A 53 -8.95 0.77 1.18
C SER A 53 -7.99 1.85 1.71
N HIS A 54 -7.65 2.85 0.90
CA HIS A 54 -6.69 3.92 1.28
C HIS A 54 -5.31 3.41 1.71
N LEU A 55 -4.91 2.24 1.19
CA LEU A 55 -3.66 1.56 1.51
C LEU A 55 -2.51 1.96 0.57
N LEU A 56 -2.82 2.42 -0.65
CA LEU A 56 -1.82 2.78 -1.67
C LEU A 56 -0.73 3.77 -1.18
N PRO A 57 -1.05 4.91 -0.58
CA PRO A 57 0.00 5.81 -0.09
C PRO A 57 0.76 5.22 1.10
N ARG A 58 0.10 4.39 1.91
CA ARG A 58 0.67 3.82 3.15
C ARG A 58 1.76 2.78 2.87
N ILE A 59 1.64 2.02 1.78
CA ILE A 59 2.60 0.94 1.47
C ILE A 59 3.93 1.44 0.92
N LEU A 60 3.97 2.62 0.29
CA LEU A 60 5.15 3.06 -0.46
C LEU A 60 6.38 3.28 0.44
N LEU A 61 6.21 3.78 1.67
CA LEU A 61 7.32 3.96 2.61
C LEU A 61 7.89 2.62 3.11
N PRO A 62 7.10 1.65 3.60
CA PRO A 62 7.58 0.30 3.90
C PRO A 62 8.25 -0.38 2.70
N LEU A 63 7.68 -0.24 1.51
CA LEU A 63 8.24 -0.82 0.29
C LEU A 63 9.61 -0.22 0.00
N GLN A 64 9.73 1.12 -0.04
CA GLN A 64 11.01 1.80 -0.28
C GLN A 64 12.09 1.39 0.72
N ARG A 65 11.74 1.25 2.01
CA ARG A 65 12.68 0.91 3.08
C ARG A 65 13.05 -0.57 3.13
N SER A 66 12.33 -1.42 2.41
CA SER A 66 12.57 -2.86 2.41
C SER A 66 13.83 -3.21 1.63
N PRO A 67 14.69 -4.14 2.12
CA PRO A 67 15.86 -4.60 1.39
C PRO A 67 15.53 -5.12 -0.01
N ILE A 68 14.34 -5.71 -0.19
CA ILE A 68 13.90 -6.23 -1.49
C ILE A 68 13.89 -5.15 -2.59
N THR A 69 13.64 -3.89 -2.23
CA THR A 69 13.62 -2.78 -3.19
C THR A 69 15.02 -2.51 -3.75
N SER A 70 16.06 -2.63 -2.93
CA SER A 70 17.45 -2.54 -3.44
C SER A 70 17.86 -3.74 -4.30
N HIS A 71 17.25 -4.91 -4.09
CA HIS A 71 17.51 -6.11 -4.89
C HIS A 71 16.75 -6.15 -6.21
N MET A 72 15.56 -5.54 -6.26
CA MET A 72 14.66 -5.59 -7.41
C MET A 72 14.77 -4.36 -8.33
N TYR A 73 15.33 -3.25 -7.85
CA TYR A 73 15.40 -1.99 -8.59
C TYR A 73 16.81 -1.39 -8.60
N ASP A 74 17.18 -0.83 -9.75
CA ASP A 74 18.45 -0.12 -9.96
C ASP A 74 18.58 1.13 -9.08
N GLU A 75 19.80 1.56 -8.78
CA GLU A 75 20.08 2.68 -7.86
C GLU A 75 19.41 3.99 -8.26
N SER A 76 19.26 4.25 -9.57
CA SER A 76 18.59 5.43 -10.13
C SER A 76 17.08 5.27 -10.30
N SER A 77 16.50 4.17 -9.82
CA SER A 77 15.06 3.90 -9.94
C SER A 77 14.21 4.83 -9.08
N PHE A 78 13.00 5.09 -9.57
CA PHE A 78 11.99 5.91 -8.89
C PHE A 78 11.75 5.47 -7.44
N LEU A 79 11.59 4.17 -7.20
CA LEU A 79 11.26 3.64 -5.87
C LEU A 79 12.40 3.73 -4.86
N ARG A 80 13.65 3.93 -5.33
CA ARG A 80 14.81 4.13 -4.46
C ARG A 80 15.08 5.59 -4.15
N ASP A 81 14.47 6.53 -4.86
CA ASP A 81 14.55 7.97 -4.57
C ASP A 81 13.52 8.37 -3.49
N PRO A 82 13.96 8.80 -2.29
CA PRO A 82 13.06 9.24 -1.22
C PRO A 82 12.18 10.43 -1.59
N GLN A 83 12.65 11.34 -2.44
CA GLN A 83 11.87 12.49 -2.87
C GLN A 83 10.75 12.08 -3.81
N LEU A 84 11.07 11.30 -4.84
CA LEU A 84 10.07 10.81 -5.80
C LEU A 84 8.99 9.95 -5.14
N VAL A 85 9.38 9.09 -4.20
CA VAL A 85 8.41 8.30 -3.41
C VAL A 85 7.52 9.19 -2.54
N ARG A 86 8.06 10.24 -1.90
CA ARG A 86 7.24 11.22 -1.16
C ARG A 86 6.26 11.95 -2.07
N ASP A 87 6.70 12.35 -3.25
CA ASP A 87 5.85 13.03 -4.22
C ASP A 87 4.71 12.11 -4.69
N LEU A 88 4.99 10.84 -4.94
CA LEU A 88 3.97 9.83 -5.27
C LEU A 88 2.99 9.61 -4.11
N ILE A 89 3.48 9.55 -2.87
CA ILE A 89 2.62 9.44 -1.68
C ILE A 89 1.65 10.61 -1.60
N ASN A 90 2.11 11.83 -1.87
CA ASN A 90 1.24 13.02 -1.85
C ASN A 90 0.15 12.92 -2.93
N VAL A 91 0.51 12.52 -4.16
CA VAL A 91 -0.45 12.31 -5.25
C VAL A 91 -1.49 11.25 -4.90
N LEU A 92 -1.05 10.10 -4.37
CA LEU A 92 -1.95 9.01 -3.99
C LEU A 92 -2.78 9.33 -2.74
N SER A 93 -2.26 10.17 -1.83
CA SER A 93 -3.01 10.60 -0.65
C SER A 93 -4.20 11.48 -1.01
N ALA A 94 -4.14 12.24 -2.11
CA ALA A 94 -5.29 12.97 -2.62
C ALA A 94 -6.45 12.04 -3.02
N LEU A 95 -6.18 10.77 -3.37
CA LEU A 95 -7.22 9.78 -3.64
C LEU A 95 -7.98 9.35 -2.38
N ASN A 96 -7.43 9.60 -1.18
CA ASN A 96 -8.09 9.20 0.07
C ASN A 96 -9.33 10.03 0.41
N GLU A 97 -9.54 11.16 -0.27
CA GLU A 97 -10.73 11.98 -0.13
C GLU A 97 -11.95 11.38 -0.86
N PHE A 98 -11.74 10.34 -1.68
CA PHE A 98 -12.76 9.74 -2.52
C PHE A 98 -13.11 8.32 -2.08
N GLU A 99 -14.41 8.04 -2.02
CA GLU A 99 -14.89 6.66 -1.88
C GLU A 99 -14.87 5.97 -3.26
N ILE A 100 -13.87 5.10 -3.47
CA ILE A 100 -13.72 4.38 -4.74
C ILE A 100 -14.64 3.16 -4.75
N ILE A 101 -15.71 3.24 -5.54
CA ILE A 101 -16.65 2.14 -5.76
C ILE A 101 -16.13 1.28 -6.92
N LEU A 102 -15.88 -0.01 -6.67
CA LEU A 102 -15.48 -0.98 -7.67
C LEU A 102 -16.68 -1.84 -8.08
N GLU A 103 -16.72 -2.24 -9.35
CA GLU A 103 -17.75 -3.17 -9.82
C GLU A 103 -17.63 -4.53 -9.11
N SER A 104 -18.77 -5.15 -8.85
CA SER A 104 -18.85 -6.47 -8.20
C SER A 104 -18.24 -7.60 -9.02
N SER A 105 -18.05 -7.39 -10.33
CA SER A 105 -17.27 -8.27 -11.21
C SER A 105 -15.80 -8.35 -10.78
N LEU A 106 -15.22 -7.23 -10.34
CA LEU A 106 -13.82 -7.11 -9.94
C LEU A 106 -13.57 -7.60 -8.50
N THR A 107 -14.56 -7.48 -7.62
CA THR A 107 -14.42 -7.83 -6.20
C THR A 107 -14.87 -9.26 -5.87
N ARG A 108 -15.45 -9.96 -6.85
CA ARG A 108 -16.02 -11.30 -6.68
C ARG A 108 -14.99 -12.29 -6.12
N GLY A 109 -15.30 -12.87 -4.96
CA GLY A 109 -14.45 -13.86 -4.29
C GLY A 109 -13.24 -13.27 -3.57
N ILE A 110 -13.01 -11.96 -3.65
CA ILE A 110 -12.00 -11.26 -2.89
C ILE A 110 -12.60 -10.72 -1.59
N ASP A 111 -13.74 -10.03 -1.68
CA ASP A 111 -14.50 -9.45 -0.56
C ASP A 111 -15.04 -10.49 0.43
#